data_AF-A0A0F7S9I2-F1
#
_entry.id   AF-A0A0F7S9I2-F1
#
_cell.length_a   1.000
_cell.length_b   1.000
_cell.length_c   1.000
_cell.angle_alpha   90.00
_cell.angle_beta   90.00
_cell.angle_gamma   90.00
#
_symmetry.space_group_name_H-M   'P 1'
#
loop_
_entity.id
_entity.type
_entity.pdbx_description
1 polymer ?
#
loop_
_entity_poly.entity_id
_entity_poly.type
_entity_poly.pdbx_seq_one_letter_code
_entity_poly.pdbx_strand_id
1 'polypeptide(L)'
;MHRDYYENLFTVVRGWKEFTVYPPAEACFLCDDEEYPVYKYVKHNNQQGRDIELLSLQKDGDGATTRWIPIDPTLPKQAERNAPFVHRDLNSTSSSGIATREHTPQTKYGYALPALKIRVHEGETLFLPSGWFHHVAQQQDEQIVAVEGQGPTDRGICLCLNWWYEISDDMAIRLEETSLTIPT
;
A
#
# COMPACT_ATOMS: atom_id res chain seq x y z
N MET A 1 -1.49 -0.66 -2.08
CA MET A 1 -1.38 -1.70 -1.04
C MET A 1 -1.10 -3.00 -1.75
N HIS A 2 -0.29 -3.88 -1.18
CA HIS A 2 0.05 -5.17 -1.77
C HIS A 2 0.30 -6.19 -0.66
N ARG A 3 0.63 -7.44 -1.02
CA ARG A 3 1.14 -8.47 -0.13
C ARG A 3 2.35 -9.14 -0.76
N ASP A 4 3.20 -9.72 0.07
CA ASP A 4 4.39 -10.46 -0.35
C ASP A 4 4.30 -11.91 0.15
N TYR A 5 4.87 -12.85 -0.60
CA TYR A 5 4.97 -14.26 -0.20
C TYR A 5 6.28 -14.55 0.54
N TYR A 6 6.71 -13.62 1.40
CA TYR A 6 7.92 -13.72 2.20
C TYR A 6 7.59 -13.46 3.67
N GLU A 7 8.30 -14.13 4.57
CA GLU A 7 8.36 -13.71 5.97
C GLU A 7 9.30 -12.50 6.06
N ASN A 8 8.78 -11.35 6.52
CA ASN A 8 9.53 -10.10 6.47
C ASN A 8 9.79 -9.54 7.87
N LEU A 9 11.06 -9.22 8.17
CA LEU A 9 11.44 -8.49 9.38
C LEU A 9 11.81 -7.06 8.97
N PHE A 10 11.07 -6.04 9.42
CA PHE A 10 11.39 -4.64 9.21
C PHE A 10 12.03 -4.04 10.46
N THR A 11 13.33 -3.76 10.43
CA THR A 11 14.04 -3.08 11.52
C THR A 11 14.30 -1.63 11.18
N VAL A 12 13.73 -0.72 11.95
CA VAL A 12 13.90 0.72 11.76
C VAL A 12 15.14 1.19 12.50
N VAL A 13 16.02 1.89 11.78
CA VAL A 13 17.32 2.38 12.27
C VAL A 13 17.29 3.90 12.49
N ARG A 14 16.53 4.65 11.69
CA ARG A 14 16.34 6.11 11.84
C ARG A 14 14.93 6.51 11.41
N GLY A 15 14.34 7.47 12.10
CA GLY A 15 12.97 7.93 11.83
C GLY A 15 11.93 6.90 12.27
N TRP A 16 10.81 6.80 11.56
CA TRP A 16 9.81 5.76 11.81
C TRP A 16 9.06 5.32 10.55
N LYS A 17 8.52 4.11 10.60
CA LYS A 17 7.63 3.53 9.59
C LYS A 17 6.21 3.41 10.15
N GLU A 18 5.20 3.63 9.32
CA GLU A 18 3.81 3.39 9.67
C GLU A 18 3.18 2.42 8.67
N PHE A 19 2.74 1.28 9.18
CA PHE A 19 2.11 0.21 8.43
C PHE A 19 0.61 0.27 8.65
N THR A 20 -0.15 0.22 7.55
CA THR A 20 -1.58 -0.08 7.56
C THR A 20 -1.75 -1.48 7.01
N VAL A 21 -2.22 -2.42 7.83
CA VAL A 21 -2.20 -3.85 7.50
C VAL A 21 -3.57 -4.51 7.60
N TYR A 22 -3.79 -5.49 6.72
CA TYR A 22 -4.92 -6.42 6.76
C TYR A 22 -4.41 -7.87 6.74
N PRO A 23 -5.03 -8.78 7.50
CA PRO A 23 -4.67 -10.19 7.45
C PRO A 23 -5.06 -10.80 6.08
N PRO A 24 -4.44 -11.93 5.69
CA PRO A 24 -4.75 -12.62 4.44
C PRO A 24 -6.24 -12.94 4.26
N ALA A 25 -6.98 -13.20 5.34
CA ALA A 25 -8.41 -13.50 5.32
C ALA A 25 -9.28 -12.35 4.77
N GLU A 26 -8.79 -11.12 4.79
CA GLU A 26 -9.52 -9.96 4.26
C GLU A 26 -9.38 -9.84 2.73
N ALA A 27 -8.58 -10.68 2.05
CA ALA A 27 -8.32 -10.60 0.61
C ALA A 27 -9.60 -10.44 -0.23
N CYS A 28 -10.66 -11.17 0.12
CA CYS A 28 -11.93 -11.13 -0.60
C CYS A 28 -12.61 -9.75 -0.58
N PHE A 29 -12.26 -8.86 0.35
CA PHE A 29 -12.81 -7.52 0.46
C PHE A 29 -11.90 -6.43 -0.15
N LEU A 30 -10.64 -6.74 -0.45
CA LEU A 30 -9.66 -5.73 -0.87
C LEU A 30 -9.61 -5.51 -2.39
N CYS A 31 -10.49 -6.15 -3.17
CA CYS A 31 -10.60 -5.97 -4.63
C CYS A 31 -9.27 -6.29 -5.37
N ASP A 32 -8.60 -7.36 -4.97
CA ASP A 32 -7.35 -7.91 -5.56
C ASP A 32 -7.60 -8.78 -6.83
N ASP A 33 -8.81 -8.74 -7.39
CA ASP A 33 -9.21 -9.58 -8.54
C ASP A 33 -9.12 -8.87 -9.90
N GLU A 34 -8.91 -7.56 -9.92
CA GLU A 34 -8.88 -6.79 -11.16
C GLU A 34 -7.48 -6.62 -11.75
N GLU A 35 -7.39 -6.77 -13.08
CA GLU A 35 -6.18 -6.55 -13.84
C GLU A 35 -6.11 -5.13 -14.42
N TYR A 36 -4.95 -4.50 -14.26
CA TYR A 36 -4.66 -3.15 -14.73
C TYR A 36 -3.50 -3.14 -15.70
N PRO A 37 -3.54 -2.34 -16.77
CA PRO A 37 -2.41 -2.15 -17.67
C PRO A 37 -1.20 -1.57 -16.94
N VAL A 38 -0.01 -2.11 -17.20
CA VAL A 38 1.24 -1.65 -16.59
C VAL A 38 1.78 -0.41 -17.31
N TYR A 39 2.23 0.57 -16.52
CA TYR A 39 2.89 1.79 -17.00
C TYR A 39 4.21 2.00 -16.26
N LYS A 40 5.15 2.68 -16.91
CA LYS A 40 6.44 3.10 -16.35
C LYS A 40 6.58 4.61 -16.45
N TYR A 41 7.12 5.24 -15.41
CA TYR A 41 7.52 6.65 -15.48
C TYR A 41 8.80 6.78 -16.32
N VAL A 42 8.77 7.65 -17.32
CA VAL A 42 9.90 7.96 -18.19
C VAL A 42 10.27 9.43 -18.03
N LYS A 43 11.56 9.68 -17.79
CA LYS A 43 12.13 11.02 -17.72
C LYS A 43 12.33 11.57 -19.13
N HIS A 44 11.85 12.79 -19.37
CA HIS A 44 12.17 13.55 -20.57
C HIS A 44 13.20 14.62 -20.25
N ASN A 45 14.34 14.58 -20.96
CA ASN A 45 15.32 15.65 -20.89
C ASN A 45 14.88 16.78 -21.84
N ASN A 46 14.40 17.88 -21.29
CA ASN A 46 14.19 19.09 -22.09
C ASN A 46 15.56 19.64 -22.53
N GLN A 47 15.83 19.67 -23.84
CA GLN A 47 17.04 20.29 -24.40
C GLN A 47 17.04 21.84 -24.34
N GLN A 48 16.04 22.45 -23.68
CA GLN A 48 15.87 23.91 -23.60
C GLN A 48 15.74 24.38 -22.14
N GLY A 49 16.81 24.23 -21.36
CA GLY A 49 17.18 25.15 -20.25
C GLY A 49 16.15 25.47 -19.15
N ARG A 50 15.07 24.71 -18.98
CA ARG A 50 14.17 24.80 -17.82
C ARG A 50 14.26 23.49 -17.04
N ASP A 51 14.80 23.57 -15.83
CA ASP A 51 15.07 22.50 -14.85
C ASP A 51 13.82 21.79 -14.29
N ILE A 52 12.80 21.55 -15.12
CA ILE A 52 11.68 20.70 -14.73
C ILE A 52 11.89 19.36 -15.43
N GLU A 53 12.43 18.39 -14.69
CA GLU A 53 12.45 16.99 -15.09
C GLU A 53 10.99 16.51 -15.23
N LEU A 54 10.46 16.53 -16.46
CA LEU A 54 9.10 16.09 -16.71
C LEU A 54 9.06 14.56 -16.74
N LEU A 55 8.25 13.98 -15.85
CA LEU A 55 7.91 12.56 -15.86
C LEU A 55 6.64 12.35 -16.67
N SER A 56 6.67 11.39 -17.61
CA SER A 56 5.47 10.94 -18.32
C SER A 56 5.22 9.45 -18.06
N LEU A 57 3.96 9.04 -18.06
CA LEU A 57 3.59 7.62 -18.04
C LEU A 57 3.67 7.03 -19.45
N GLN A 58 4.47 5.98 -19.63
CA GLN A 58 4.52 5.19 -20.84
C GLN A 58 3.94 3.80 -20.56
N LYS A 59 3.00 3.35 -21.40
CA LYS A 59 2.42 2.01 -21.31
C LYS A 59 3.51 0.97 -21.60
N ASP A 60 3.54 -0.13 -20.85
CA ASP A 60 4.48 -1.21 -21.13
C ASP A 60 4.15 -1.87 -22.48
N GLY A 61 5.18 -2.15 -23.28
CA GLY A 61 5.06 -2.41 -24.72
C GLY A 61 4.29 -3.68 -25.09
N ASP A 62 4.17 -4.64 -24.16
CA ASP A 62 3.67 -5.98 -24.45
C ASP A 62 2.21 -6.20 -24.03
N GLY A 63 1.46 -5.11 -23.80
CA GLY A 63 0.08 -5.21 -23.30
C GLY A 63 -0.01 -5.84 -21.90
N ALA A 64 1.10 -5.84 -21.16
CA ALA A 64 1.20 -6.42 -19.83
C ALA A 64 0.15 -5.83 -18.89
N THR A 65 -0.53 -6.73 -18.19
CA THR A 65 -1.45 -6.41 -17.10
C THR A 65 -0.90 -6.96 -15.79
N THR A 66 -1.31 -6.34 -14.68
CA THR A 66 -1.06 -6.86 -13.34
C THR A 66 -2.34 -6.76 -12.52
N ARG A 67 -2.58 -7.76 -11.67
CA ARG A 67 -3.55 -7.57 -10.59
C ARG A 67 -3.04 -6.52 -9.62
N TRP A 68 -3.94 -5.65 -9.18
CA TRP A 68 -3.60 -4.60 -8.23
C TRP A 68 -4.79 -4.19 -7.39
N ILE A 69 -4.54 -3.87 -6.13
CA ILE A 69 -5.56 -3.35 -5.21
C ILE A 69 -5.76 -1.85 -5.48
N PRO A 70 -6.95 -1.43 -5.94
CA PRO A 70 -7.19 -0.04 -6.33
C PRO A 70 -7.47 0.89 -5.15
N ILE A 71 -7.86 0.32 -4.00
CA ILE A 71 -8.21 1.07 -2.79
C ILE A 71 -6.98 1.72 -2.14
N ASP A 72 -7.23 2.82 -1.44
CA ASP A 72 -6.27 3.46 -0.56
C ASP A 72 -6.63 3.18 0.89
N PRO A 73 -5.88 2.32 1.60
CA PRO A 73 -6.21 1.96 2.97
C PRO A 73 -5.94 3.10 3.97
N THR A 74 -5.28 4.18 3.54
CA THR A 74 -5.03 5.35 4.39
C THR A 74 -6.20 6.34 4.40
N LEU A 75 -7.12 6.20 3.45
CA LEU A 75 -8.29 7.05 3.30
C LEU A 75 -9.56 6.37 3.84
N PRO A 76 -10.56 7.14 4.33
CA PRO A 76 -11.87 6.60 4.67
C PRO A 76 -12.52 5.88 3.49
N LYS A 77 -13.42 4.93 3.78
CA LYS A 77 -14.20 4.19 2.76
C LYS A 77 -15.02 5.13 1.86
N GLN A 78 -15.43 6.28 2.38
CA GLN A 78 -16.25 7.28 1.68
C GLN A 78 -15.44 8.23 0.80
N ALA A 79 -14.10 8.19 0.86
CA ALA A 79 -13.25 9.04 0.02
C ALA A 79 -13.47 8.74 -1.47
N GLU A 80 -13.30 9.74 -2.34
CA GLU A 80 -13.53 9.62 -3.79
C GLU A 80 -12.84 8.40 -4.42
N ARG A 81 -11.61 8.11 -3.99
CA ARG A 81 -10.82 6.95 -4.45
C ARG A 81 -11.41 5.61 -4.02
N ASN A 82 -11.96 5.53 -2.81
CA ASN A 82 -12.43 4.26 -2.21
C ASN A 82 -13.91 4.01 -2.47
N ALA A 83 -14.71 5.06 -2.59
CA ALA A 83 -16.15 5.00 -2.73
C ALA A 83 -16.65 4.09 -3.87
N PRO A 84 -15.97 3.96 -5.03
CA PRO A 84 -16.37 3.01 -6.08
C PRO A 84 -16.33 1.54 -5.66
N PHE A 85 -15.50 1.19 -4.67
CA PHE A 85 -15.29 -0.18 -4.21
C PHE A 85 -16.13 -0.53 -2.98
N VAL A 86 -17.06 0.35 -2.58
CA VAL A 86 -17.87 0.21 -1.37
C VAL A 86 -19.35 0.08 -1.74
N HIS A 87 -19.91 -1.11 -1.52
CA HIS A 87 -21.37 -1.33 -1.62
C HIS A 87 -22.10 -0.75 -0.40
N ARG A 88 -21.76 -1.24 0.79
CA ARG A 88 -22.28 -0.82 2.09
C ARG A 88 -21.15 -0.91 3.11
N ASP A 89 -21.02 0.10 3.97
CA ASP A 89 -20.05 0.08 5.06
C ASP A 89 -20.70 -0.46 6.34
N LEU A 90 -20.38 -1.72 6.70
CA LEU A 90 -20.91 -2.34 7.93
C LEU A 90 -20.31 -1.76 9.22
N ASN A 91 -19.20 -1.03 9.10
CA ASN A 91 -18.54 -0.41 10.24
C ASN A 91 -19.06 1.02 10.49
N SER A 92 -19.97 1.52 9.65
CA SER A 92 -20.53 2.86 9.81
C SER A 92 -21.56 2.89 10.93
N THR A 93 -21.35 3.78 11.91
CA THR A 93 -22.25 3.99 13.05
C THR A 93 -23.34 5.04 12.78
N SER A 94 -23.25 5.78 11.67
CA SER A 94 -24.17 6.87 11.33
C SER A 94 -25.24 6.41 10.32
N SER A 95 -26.50 6.45 10.75
CA SER A 95 -27.72 6.12 9.97
C SER A 95 -28.11 7.17 8.91
N SER A 96 -27.17 7.96 8.43
CA SER A 96 -27.44 9.09 7.53
C SER A 96 -26.95 8.79 6.11
N GLY A 97 -27.87 8.29 5.28
CA GLY A 97 -27.88 8.50 3.83
C GLY A 97 -26.64 8.06 3.04
N ILE A 98 -26.09 6.87 3.32
CA ILE A 98 -25.10 6.29 2.41
C ILE A 98 -25.86 5.92 1.13
N ALA A 99 -25.47 6.53 0.00
CA ALA A 99 -25.94 6.11 -1.31
C ALA A 99 -25.55 4.63 -1.50
N THR A 100 -26.52 3.73 -1.36
CA THR A 100 -26.35 2.33 -1.72
C THR A 100 -26.05 2.26 -3.21
N ARG A 101 -24.81 1.88 -3.56
CA ARG A 101 -24.43 1.57 -4.93
C ARG A 101 -24.98 0.17 -5.28
N GLU A 102 -25.08 -0.14 -6.57
CA GLU A 102 -25.37 -1.52 -6.97
C GLU A 102 -24.24 -2.44 -6.51
N HIS A 103 -24.60 -3.61 -5.98
CA HIS A 103 -23.63 -4.61 -5.58
C HIS A 103 -23.00 -5.24 -6.83
N THR A 104 -21.73 -4.92 -7.08
CA THR A 104 -20.90 -5.58 -8.09
C THR A 104 -19.75 -6.36 -7.43
N PRO A 105 -19.10 -7.29 -8.15
CA PRO A 105 -17.88 -7.95 -7.66
C PRO A 105 -16.77 -6.99 -7.22
N GLN A 106 -16.79 -5.74 -7.65
CA GLN A 106 -15.81 -4.72 -7.28
C GLN A 106 -16.16 -3.98 -5.98
N THR A 107 -17.40 -4.08 -5.52
CA THR A 107 -17.93 -3.27 -4.41
C THR A 107 -17.76 -3.92 -3.02
N LYS A 108 -16.68 -4.68 -2.82
CA LYS A 108 -16.49 -5.55 -1.66
C LYS A 108 -15.82 -4.85 -0.45
N TYR A 109 -15.11 -3.74 -0.64
CA TYR A 109 -14.32 -3.08 0.42
C TYR A 109 -15.15 -2.54 1.58
N GLY A 110 -16.43 -2.26 1.35
CA GLY A 110 -17.37 -1.87 2.40
C GLY A 110 -17.46 -2.88 3.56
N TYR A 111 -17.19 -4.16 3.28
CA TYR A 111 -17.27 -5.24 4.26
C TYR A 111 -15.97 -5.52 5.00
N ALA A 112 -14.84 -4.97 4.53
CA ALA A 112 -13.55 -5.15 5.18
C ALA A 112 -13.58 -4.62 6.62
N LEU A 113 -12.90 -5.32 7.52
CA LEU A 113 -12.67 -4.83 8.89
C LEU A 113 -11.83 -3.55 8.87
N PRO A 114 -11.82 -2.75 9.95
CA PRO A 114 -10.86 -1.66 10.05
C PRO A 114 -9.42 -2.17 9.98
N ALA A 115 -8.57 -1.52 9.18
CA ALA A 115 -7.16 -1.85 9.11
C ALA A 115 -6.46 -1.69 10.46
N LEU A 116 -5.48 -2.56 10.74
CA LEU A 116 -4.58 -2.36 11.87
C LEU A 116 -3.52 -1.33 11.48
N LYS A 117 -3.29 -0.33 12.35
CA LYS A 117 -2.25 0.68 12.18
C LYS A 117 -1.12 0.43 13.17
N ILE A 118 0.09 0.25 12.65
CA ILE A 118 1.28 -0.06 13.43
C ILE A 118 2.34 0.99 13.11
N ARG A 119 2.90 1.63 14.13
CA ARG A 119 4.09 2.47 13.98
C ARG A 119 5.29 1.73 14.54
N VAL A 120 6.37 1.72 13.77
CA VAL A 120 7.64 1.09 14.11
C VAL A 120 8.68 2.19 14.20
N HIS A 121 9.20 2.41 15.40
CA HIS A 121 10.17 3.43 15.73
C HIS A 121 11.60 2.93 15.62
N GLU A 122 12.55 3.87 15.63
CA GLU A 122 13.98 3.58 15.73
C GLU A 122 14.30 2.54 16.83
N GLY A 123 15.07 1.53 16.46
CA GLY A 123 15.44 0.40 17.33
C GLY A 123 14.41 -0.73 17.39
N GLU A 124 13.23 -0.55 16.81
CA GLU A 124 12.18 -1.57 16.78
C GLU A 124 12.23 -2.42 15.51
N THR A 125 11.78 -3.67 15.66
CA THR A 125 11.60 -4.61 14.55
C THR A 125 10.15 -5.07 14.48
N LEU A 126 9.52 -4.91 13.32
CA LEU A 126 8.23 -5.51 13.00
C LEU A 126 8.44 -6.81 12.23
N PHE A 127 7.92 -7.91 12.76
CA PHE A 127 7.68 -9.10 11.96
C PHE A 127 6.35 -8.96 11.22
N LEU A 128 6.42 -8.89 9.90
CA LEU A 128 5.27 -8.88 9.00
C LEU A 128 5.17 -10.27 8.34
N PRO A 129 4.18 -11.08 8.74
CA PRO A 129 4.07 -12.43 8.22
C PRO A 129 3.72 -12.45 6.73
N SER A 130 4.07 -13.54 6.07
CA SER A 130 3.75 -13.75 4.66
C SER A 130 2.25 -13.64 4.36
N GLY A 131 1.92 -13.08 3.19
CA GLY A 131 0.56 -12.90 2.71
C GLY A 131 -0.23 -11.75 3.33
N TRP A 132 0.31 -11.06 4.33
CA TRP A 132 -0.35 -9.88 4.91
C TRP A 132 -0.36 -8.71 3.92
N PHE A 133 -1.54 -8.13 3.72
CA PHE A 133 -1.67 -6.92 2.92
C PHE A 133 -1.18 -5.74 3.72
N HIS A 134 -0.34 -4.91 3.12
CA HIS A 134 0.26 -3.79 3.81
C HIS A 134 0.44 -2.58 2.89
N HIS A 135 0.28 -1.41 3.50
CA HIS A 135 0.68 -0.12 2.98
C HIS A 135 1.67 0.49 3.95
N VAL A 136 2.75 1.08 3.45
CA VAL A 136 3.85 1.60 4.27
C VAL A 136 4.05 3.08 4.00
N ALA A 137 3.92 3.90 5.04
CA ALA A 137 4.39 5.27 5.08
C ALA A 137 5.66 5.36 5.92
N GLN A 138 6.40 6.47 5.79
CA GLN A 138 7.62 6.69 6.52
C GLN A 138 7.82 8.17 6.83
N GLN A 139 8.52 8.45 7.93
CA GLN A 139 8.86 9.79 8.35
C GLN A 139 10.34 9.83 8.72
N GLN A 140 11.04 10.84 8.19
CA GLN A 140 12.41 11.12 8.57
C GLN A 140 12.49 11.59 10.02
N ASP A 141 13.63 11.37 10.66
CA ASP A 141 13.92 12.04 11.92
C ASP A 141 14.33 13.51 11.70
N GLU A 142 14.78 14.17 12.76
CA GLU A 142 15.24 15.57 12.69
C GLU A 142 16.76 15.63 12.86
N GLN A 143 17.45 16.20 11.88
CA GLN A 143 18.90 16.42 11.97
C GLN A 143 19.27 17.79 11.43
N ILE A 144 19.17 18.80 12.29
CA ILE A 144 19.51 20.18 11.95
C ILE A 144 21.03 20.36 11.91
N VAL A 145 21.55 20.72 10.73
CA VAL A 145 22.97 21.03 10.53
C VAL A 145 23.16 22.49 10.13
N ALA A 146 24.22 23.10 10.65
CA ALA A 146 24.69 24.40 10.17
C ALA A 146 25.53 24.19 8.90
N VAL A 147 25.16 24.86 7.81
CA VAL A 147 25.89 24.83 6.54
C VAL A 147 26.46 26.22 6.30
N GLU A 148 27.78 26.33 6.10
CA GLU A 148 28.41 27.64 5.86
C GLU A 148 27.76 28.36 4.67
N GLY A 149 27.33 29.61 4.90
CA GLY A 149 26.63 30.41 3.89
C GLY A 149 25.15 30.09 3.70
N GLN A 150 24.57 29.17 4.46
CA GLN A 150 23.13 28.86 4.48
C GLN A 150 22.57 28.87 5.91
N GLY A 151 21.25 28.99 6.03
CA GLY A 151 20.57 28.84 7.32
C GLY A 151 20.62 27.40 7.85
N PRO A 152 20.13 27.16 9.08
CA PRO A 152 19.95 25.81 9.60
C PRO A 152 19.14 24.97 8.63
N THR A 153 19.66 23.80 8.26
CA THR A 153 19.04 22.91 7.28
C THR A 153 18.77 21.56 7.93
N ASP A 154 17.53 21.07 7.84
CA ASP A 154 17.19 19.72 8.25
C ASP A 154 17.69 18.70 7.22
N ARG A 155 18.50 17.75 7.68
CA ARG A 155 19.02 16.62 6.91
C ARG A 155 18.61 15.28 7.50
N GLY A 156 17.49 15.25 8.22
CA GLY A 156 16.90 14.02 8.73
C GLY A 156 16.67 12.98 7.64
N ILE A 157 16.69 11.71 8.03
CA ILE A 157 16.43 10.58 7.14
C ILE A 157 15.51 9.55 7.82
N CYS A 158 14.82 8.76 7.00
CA CYS A 158 14.24 7.51 7.46
C CYS A 158 15.08 6.35 6.91
N LEU A 159 15.63 5.52 7.80
CA LEU A 159 16.42 4.35 7.45
C LEU A 159 15.77 3.12 8.06
N CYS A 160 15.49 2.13 7.22
CA CYS A 160 14.93 0.85 7.62
C CYS A 160 15.62 -0.25 6.82
N LEU A 161 15.91 -1.36 7.48
CA LEU A 161 16.40 -2.58 6.86
C LEU A 161 15.27 -3.61 6.88
N ASN A 162 15.16 -4.40 5.82
CA ASN A 162 14.18 -5.48 5.74
C ASN A 162 14.82 -6.81 5.30
N TRP A 163 14.54 -7.89 6.04
CA TRP A 163 15.06 -9.23 5.79
C TRP A 163 13.93 -10.11 5.29
N TRP A 164 14.14 -10.71 4.11
CA TRP A 164 13.14 -11.49 3.40
C TRP A 164 13.54 -12.95 3.50
N TYR A 165 12.66 -13.76 4.09
CA TYR A 165 12.84 -15.19 4.17
C TYR A 165 11.78 -15.86 3.30
N GLU A 166 12.22 -16.81 2.46
CA GLU A 166 11.31 -17.63 1.67
C GLU A 166 10.38 -18.43 2.58
N ILE A 167 9.12 -18.50 2.18
CA ILE A 167 8.14 -19.37 2.85
C ILE A 167 8.33 -20.82 2.44
N SER A 168 7.97 -21.75 3.33
CA SER A 168 7.87 -23.17 2.98
C SER A 168 6.70 -23.43 2.04
N ASP A 169 6.79 -24.49 1.22
CA ASP A 169 5.71 -24.96 0.35
C ASP A 169 4.35 -25.10 1.07
N ASP A 170 4.35 -25.63 2.30
CA ASP A 170 3.14 -25.77 3.12
C ASP A 170 2.45 -24.42 3.40
N MET A 171 3.22 -23.35 3.59
CA MET A 171 2.69 -22.00 3.82
C MET A 171 2.20 -21.38 2.52
N ALA A 172 2.89 -21.63 1.40
CA ALA A 172 2.43 -21.20 0.09
C ALA A 172 1.04 -21.79 -0.23
N ILE A 173 0.86 -23.10 -0.03
CA ILE A 173 -0.42 -23.79 -0.26
C ILE A 173 -1.53 -23.18 0.59
N ARG A 174 -1.29 -22.94 1.89
CA ARG A 174 -2.30 -22.33 2.77
C ARG A 174 -2.68 -20.93 2.34
N LEU A 175 -1.73 -20.12 1.87
CA LEU A 175 -2.01 -18.77 1.39
C LEU A 175 -2.84 -18.79 0.11
N GLU A 176 -2.59 -19.73 -0.79
CA GLU A 176 -3.42 -19.96 -1.99
C GLU A 176 -4.85 -20.37 -1.61
N GLU A 177 -5.03 -21.30 -0.67
CA GLU A 177 -6.36 -21.72 -0.19
C GLU A 177 -7.14 -20.56 0.47
N THR A 178 -6.44 -19.66 1.15
CA THR A 178 -7.04 -18.47 1.79
C THR A 178 -7.45 -17.42 0.76
N SER A 179 -6.84 -17.43 -0.43
CA SER A 179 -7.32 -16.70 -1.61
C SER A 179 -8.55 -17.41 -2.16
N LEU A 180 -9.65 -17.33 -1.41
CA LEU A 180 -10.97 -17.85 -1.78
C LEU A 180 -11.39 -17.27 -3.14
N THR A 181 -11.08 -17.99 -4.21
CA THR A 181 -11.71 -17.78 -5.51
C THR A 181 -13.16 -18.23 -5.33
N ILE A 182 -14.09 -17.30 -5.39
CA ILE A 182 -15.52 -17.64 -5.41
C ILE A 182 -15.72 -18.43 -6.71
N PRO A 183 -16.17 -19.70 -6.66
CA PRO A 183 -16.53 -20.42 -7.89
C PRO A 183 -17.60 -19.61 -8.61
N THR A 184 -17.34 -19.26 -9.86
CA THR A 184 -18.30 -18.61 -10.77
C THR A 184 -19.53 -19.47 -11.00
#